data_AF-A0A6M6E5I0-F1
#
_entry.id   AF-A0A6M6E5I0-F1
#
_cell.length_a   1.000
_cell.length_b   1.000
_cell.length_c   1.000
_cell.angle_alpha   90.00
_cell.angle_beta   90.00
_cell.angle_gamma   90.00
#
_symmetry.space_group_name_H-M   'P 1'
#
loop_
_entity.id
_entity.type
_entity.pdbx_description
1 polymer ?
#
loop_
_entity_poly.entity_id
_entity_poly.type
_entity_poly.pdbx_seq_one_letter_code
_entity_poly.pdbx_strand_id
1 'polypeptide(L)'
;MFKDKKNLTNKKYVIDLLSRCKEWQVGDFEEFTYKHWDLTLIKEEPKYAPYAFALQGVNTIGTGTWGRRYYDANKAILHALNRFNENANIKDQYNTIEEFLISK
;
A
#
# COMPACT_ATOMS: atom_id res chain seq x y z
N MET A 1 19.39 -4.92 -13.69
CA MET A 1 18.66 -6.12 -13.24
C MET A 1 17.39 -5.64 -12.55
N PHE A 2 16.28 -5.50 -13.29
CA PHE A 2 15.01 -5.08 -12.71
C PHE A 2 14.49 -6.28 -11.89
N LYS A 3 14.45 -6.17 -10.56
CA LYS A 3 13.79 -7.17 -9.73
C LYS A 3 12.34 -7.20 -10.15
N ASP A 4 11.79 -8.38 -10.46
CA ASP A 4 10.35 -8.54 -10.65
C ASP A 4 9.63 -8.04 -9.40
N LYS A 5 9.04 -6.85 -9.48
CA LYS A 5 8.30 -6.25 -8.36
C LYS A 5 7.14 -7.17 -8.00
N LYS A 6 6.98 -7.46 -6.70
CA LYS A 6 5.87 -8.28 -6.20
C LYS A 6 4.55 -7.56 -6.47
N ASN A 7 3.49 -8.32 -6.72
CA ASN A 7 2.15 -7.77 -6.98
C ASN A 7 1.29 -7.83 -5.72
N LEU A 8 0.56 -6.75 -5.44
CA LEU A 8 -0.28 -6.62 -4.26
C LEU A 8 -1.51 -7.54 -4.24
N THR A 9 -1.88 -8.15 -5.38
CA THR A 9 -2.92 -9.20 -5.40
C THR A 9 -2.44 -10.53 -4.80
N ASN A 10 -1.13 -10.72 -4.63
CA ASN A 10 -0.59 -11.92 -4.00
C ASN A 10 -0.78 -11.85 -2.48
N LYS A 11 -1.72 -12.63 -1.97
CA LYS A 11 -2.08 -12.66 -0.55
C LYS A 11 -0.94 -13.08 0.37
N LYS A 12 -0.12 -14.05 -0.04
CA LYS A 12 1.05 -14.48 0.74
C LYS A 12 2.05 -13.33 0.85
N TYR A 13 2.22 -12.57 -0.23
CA TYR A 13 3.06 -11.38 -0.23
C TYR A 13 2.51 -10.29 0.70
N VAL A 14 1.19 -10.02 0.68
CA VAL A 14 0.57 -9.02 1.57
C VAL A 14 0.77 -9.40 3.05
N ILE A 15 0.59 -10.67 3.40
CA ILE A 15 0.82 -11.16 4.77
C ILE A 15 2.29 -10.95 5.19
N ASP A 16 3.23 -11.35 4.32
CA ASP A 16 4.66 -11.20 4.58
C ASP A 16 5.07 -9.73 4.73
N LEU A 17 4.62 -8.87 3.81
CA LEU A 17 4.87 -7.43 3.83
C LEU A 17 4.39 -6.81 5.14
N LEU A 18 3.12 -7.02 5.50
CA LEU A 18 2.54 -6.46 6.73
C LEU A 18 3.23 -6.99 7.99
N SER A 19 3.68 -8.24 7.98
CA SER A 19 4.48 -8.79 9.08
C SER A 19 5.83 -8.08 9.19
N ARG A 20 6.53 -7.87 8.07
CA ARG A 20 7.83 -7.19 8.05
C ARG A 20 7.73 -5.71 8.43
N CYS A 21 6.65 -5.02 8.02
CA CYS A 21 6.42 -3.61 8.36
C CYS A 21 6.37 -3.31 9.87
N LYS A 22 6.12 -4.33 10.72
CA LYS A 22 6.13 -4.18 12.18
C LYS A 22 7.53 -3.85 12.72
N GLU A 23 8.56 -4.37 12.05
CA GLU A 23 9.96 -4.23 12.45
C GLU A 23 10.69 -3.11 11.67
N TRP A 24 9.99 -2.43 10.76
CA TRP A 24 10.58 -1.38 9.92
C TRP A 24 11.04 -0.17 10.73
N GLN A 25 12.26 0.25 10.43
CA GLN A 25 12.86 1.48 10.90
C GLN A 25 12.46 2.66 10.00
N VAL A 26 12.58 3.87 10.52
CA VAL A 26 12.31 5.09 9.75
C VAL A 26 13.14 5.11 8.47
N GLY A 27 12.48 5.37 7.33
CA GLY A 27 13.12 5.36 6.02
C GLY A 27 13.13 4.00 5.33
N ASP A 28 12.81 2.90 6.03
CA ASP A 28 12.60 1.61 5.37
C ASP A 28 11.43 1.72 4.39
N PHE A 29 11.60 1.07 3.24
CA PHE A 29 10.59 1.11 2.19
C PHE A 29 10.53 -0.19 1.41
N GLU A 30 9.42 -0.37 0.71
CA GLU A 30 9.26 -1.46 -0.24
C GLU A 30 8.48 -1.03 -1.46
N GLU A 31 8.95 -1.51 -2.61
CA GLU A 31 8.32 -1.29 -3.90
C GLU A 31 7.55 -2.52 -4.35
N PHE A 32 6.32 -2.31 -4.83
CA PHE A 32 5.46 -3.35 -5.36
C PHE A 32 4.55 -2.78 -6.45
N THR A 33 3.85 -3.66 -7.16
CA THR A 33 2.91 -3.27 -8.22
C THR A 33 1.48 -3.59 -7.83
N TYR A 34 0.55 -2.75 -8.30
CA TYR A 34 -0.88 -3.06 -8.26
C TYR A 34 -1.56 -2.47 -9.49
N LYS A 35 -2.08 -3.35 -10.36
CA LYS A 35 -2.64 -2.97 -11.67
C LYS A 35 -1.64 -2.11 -12.47
N HIS A 36 -1.98 -0.86 -12.77
CA HIS A 36 -1.15 0.09 -13.52
C HIS A 36 -0.40 1.07 -12.61
N TRP A 37 -0.06 0.64 -11.40
CA TRP A 37 0.66 1.45 -10.43
C TRP A 37 1.92 0.74 -9.96
N ASP A 38 3.03 1.46 -10.07
CA ASP A 38 4.23 1.18 -9.30
C ASP A 38 4.11 1.94 -7.97
N LEU A 39 4.15 1.21 -6.86
CA LEU A 39 3.88 1.73 -5.53
C LEU A 39 5.10 1.59 -4.63
N THR A 40 5.30 2.56 -3.75
CA THR A 40 6.35 2.56 -2.72
C THR A 40 5.71 2.84 -1.37
N LEU A 41 5.74 1.85 -0.48
CA LEU A 41 5.35 2.01 0.93
C LEU A 41 6.61 2.39 1.72
N ILE A 42 6.53 3.43 2.55
CA ILE A 42 7.66 4.02 3.27
C ILE A 42 7.29 4.16 4.74
N LYS A 43 8.20 3.78 5.66
CA LYS A 43 8.09 4.10 7.09
C LYS A 43 8.47 5.57 7.32
N GLU A 44 7.52 6.36 7.80
CA GLU A 44 7.67 7.81 7.95
C GLU A 44 8.40 8.21 9.24
N GLU A 45 9.03 9.39 9.20
CA GLU A 45 9.66 10.01 10.36
C GLU A 45 8.62 10.40 11.43
N PRO A 46 8.99 10.39 12.74
CA PRO A 46 8.08 10.77 13.83
C PRO A 46 7.46 12.18 13.71
N LYS A 47 8.11 13.10 12.98
CA LYS A 47 7.57 14.45 12.73
C LYS A 47 6.25 14.45 11.95
N TYR A 48 5.93 13.35 11.25
CA TYR A 48 4.68 13.17 10.52
C TYR A 48 3.59 12.48 11.34
N ALA A 49 3.81 12.29 12.64
CA ALA A 49 2.79 11.77 13.55
C ALA A 49 1.47 12.56 13.40
N PRO A 50 0.31 11.87 13.43
CA PRO A 50 0.12 10.46 13.79
C PRO A 50 0.33 9.46 12.63
N TYR A 51 0.81 9.91 11.47
CA TYR A 51 1.00 9.04 10.32
C TYR A 51 2.37 8.35 10.34
N ALA A 52 2.39 7.04 10.50
CA ALA A 52 3.62 6.26 10.57
C ALA A 52 4.10 5.73 9.20
N PHE A 53 3.27 5.80 8.16
CA PHE A 53 3.61 5.31 6.83
C PHE A 53 3.15 6.26 5.73
N ALA A 54 3.87 6.27 4.60
CA ALA A 54 3.44 6.89 3.36
C ALA A 54 3.33 5.83 2.26
N LEU A 55 2.35 5.99 1.38
CA LEU A 55 2.26 5.24 0.14
C LEU A 55 2.32 6.22 -1.03
N GLN A 56 3.32 6.03 -1.87
CA GLN A 56 3.51 6.78 -3.10
C GLN A 56 3.24 5.87 -4.30
N GLY A 57 2.80 6.45 -5.40
CA GLY A 57 2.48 5.71 -6.60
C GLY A 57 2.79 6.48 -7.88
N VAL A 58 3.31 5.78 -8.87
CA VAL A 58 3.50 6.27 -10.23
C VAL A 58 2.65 5.41 -11.16
N ASN A 59 1.80 6.05 -11.95
CA ASN A 59 0.99 5.36 -12.93
C ASN A 59 1.88 4.88 -14.09
N THR A 60 1.75 3.62 -14.49
CA THR A 60 2.61 3.01 -15.52
C THR A 60 2.06 3.15 -16.94
N ILE A 61 0.81 3.61 -17.09
CA ILE A 61 0.14 3.82 -18.39
C ILE A 61 -0.17 5.30 -18.67
N GLY A 62 0.06 6.18 -17.71
CA GLY A 62 -0.21 7.62 -17.81
C GLY A 62 0.78 8.44 -16.99
N THR A 63 0.51 9.73 -16.82
CA THR A 63 1.42 10.66 -16.11
C THR A 63 1.03 10.90 -14.65
N GLY A 64 0.03 10.19 -14.15
CA GLY A 64 -0.50 10.38 -12.79
C GLY A 64 0.49 9.94 -11.72
N THR A 65 0.63 10.75 -10.68
CA THR A 65 1.32 10.38 -9.44
C THR A 65 0.34 10.44 -8.28
N TRP A 66 0.59 9.63 -7.26
CA TRP A 66 -0.21 9.53 -6.06
C TRP A 66 0.69 9.53 -4.84
N GLY A 67 0.23 10.13 -3.74
CA GLY A 67 0.98 10.16 -2.49
C GLY A 67 0.08 10.48 -1.31
N ARG A 68 0.04 9.58 -0.32
CA ARG A 68 -0.74 9.81 0.91
C ARG A 68 -0.07 9.17 2.12
N ARG A 69 -0.28 9.78 3.28
CA ARG A 69 0.17 9.27 4.58
C ARG A 69 -0.94 8.55 5.31
N TYR A 70 -0.57 7.52 6.06
CA TYR A 70 -1.46 6.61 6.76
C TYR A 70 -0.96 6.38 8.19
N TYR A 71 -1.91 6.15 9.08
CA TYR A 71 -1.63 5.82 10.48
C TYR A 71 -0.76 4.56 10.61
N ASP A 72 -0.99 3.57 9.75
CA ASP A 72 -0.30 2.28 9.76
C ASP A 72 -0.22 1.69 8.34
N ALA A 73 0.58 0.63 8.20
CA ALA A 73 0.74 -0.09 6.94
C ALA A 73 -0.56 -0.79 6.48
N ASN A 74 -1.40 -1.29 7.39
CA ASN A 74 -2.65 -1.96 7.02
C ASN A 74 -3.58 -1.02 6.25
N LYS A 75 -3.77 0.22 6.74
CA LYS A 75 -4.59 1.23 6.06
C LYS A 75 -4.03 1.63 4.71
N ALA A 76 -2.71 1.76 4.60
CA ALA A 76 -2.06 2.08 3.34
C ALA A 76 -2.33 1.00 2.28
N ILE A 77 -2.11 -0.27 2.65
CA ILE A 77 -2.31 -1.42 1.77
C ILE A 77 -3.80 -1.61 1.43
N LEU A 78 -4.71 -1.47 2.41
CA LEU A 78 -6.14 -1.60 2.17
C LEU A 78 -6.65 -0.55 1.18
N HIS A 79 -6.21 0.71 1.31
CA HIS A 79 -6.61 1.76 0.38
C HIS A 79 -6.12 1.48 -1.04
N ALA A 80 -4.91 0.94 -1.20
CA ALA A 80 -4.39 0.50 -2.49
C ALA A 80 -5.22 -0.66 -3.07
N LEU A 81 -5.58 -1.66 -2.27
CA LEU A 81 -6.44 -2.78 -2.67
C LEU A 81 -7.84 -2.32 -3.10
N ASN A 82 -8.34 -1.23 -2.49
CA ASN A 82 -9.56 -0.52 -2.88
C ASN A 82 -9.35 0.50 -4.00
N ARG A 83 -8.23 0.43 -4.73
CA ARG A 83 -7.94 1.26 -5.92
C ARG A 83 -7.88 2.75 -5.62
N PHE A 84 -7.42 3.12 -4.43
CA PHE A 84 -7.36 4.51 -3.98
C PHE A 84 -8.74 5.19 -3.99
N ASN A 85 -9.79 4.46 -3.62
CA ASN A 85 -11.14 5.02 -3.58
C ASN A 85 -11.26 6.09 -2.49
N GLU A 86 -11.39 7.35 -2.92
CA GLU A 86 -11.66 8.48 -2.04
C GLU A 86 -13.12 8.94 -2.05
N ASN A 87 -13.95 8.31 -2.90
CA ASN A 87 -15.34 8.71 -3.06
C ASN A 87 -16.23 8.02 -2.02
N ALA A 88 -16.73 8.80 -1.06
CA ALA A 88 -17.61 8.31 0.00
C ALA A 88 -18.93 7.66 -0.50
N ASN A 89 -19.35 7.98 -1.73
CA ASN A 89 -20.55 7.38 -2.34
C ASN A 89 -20.25 6.05 -3.04
N ILE A 90 -18.98 5.69 -3.23
CA ILE A 90 -18.56 4.42 -3.80
C ILE A 90 -18.12 3.52 -2.65
N LYS A 91 -18.77 2.37 -2.51
CA LYS A 91 -18.39 1.38 -1.50
C LYS A 91 -17.05 0.76 -1.85
N ASP A 92 -16.18 0.66 -0.85
CA ASP A 92 -14.93 -0.09 -0.94
C ASP A 92 -15.17 -1.57 -1.24
N GLN A 93 -14.24 -2.16 -1.98
CA GLN A 93 -14.27 -3.58 -2.32
C GLN A 93 -14.01 -4.44 -1.07
N TYR A 94 -13.14 -3.95 -0.17
CA TYR A 94 -12.76 -4.58 1.08
C TYR A 94 -12.81 -3.55 2.22
N ASN A 95 -13.47 -3.85 3.33
CA ASN A 95 -13.46 -3.00 4.51
C ASN A 95 -12.25 -3.28 5.42
N THR A 96 -11.65 -4.46 5.29
CA THR A 96 -10.51 -4.93 6.09
C THR A 96 -9.50 -5.70 5.24
N ILE A 97 -8.27 -5.84 5.73
CA ILE A 97 -7.26 -6.69 5.08
C ILE A 97 -7.70 -8.15 5.12
N GLU A 98 -8.31 -8.58 6.22
CA GLU A 98 -8.82 -9.94 6.41
C GLU A 98 -9.85 -10.31 5.35
N GLU A 99 -10.78 -9.39 5.02
CA GLU A 99 -11.74 -9.57 3.92
C GLU A 99 -11.05 -9.82 2.58
N PHE A 100 -9.97 -9.09 2.27
CA PHE A 100 -9.15 -9.35 1.10
C PHE A 100 -8.46 -10.73 1.17
N LEU A 101 -7.90 -11.09 2.31
CA LEU A 101 -7.17 -12.36 2.47
C LEU A 101 -8.09 -13.58 2.31
N ILE A 102 -9.36 -13.50 2.70
CA ILE A 102 -10.33 -14.60 2.52
C ILE A 102 -11.12 -14.53 1.21
N SER A 103 -11.03 -13.43 0.44
CA SER A 103 -11.79 -13.28 -0.81
C SER A 103 -11.46 -14.39 -1.81
N LYS A 104 -12.38 -14.74 -2.70
CA LYS A 104 -12.04 -15.64 -3.81
C LYS A 104 -11.12 -14.97 -4.81
#